data_AF-A0A1V4TPM5-F1
#
_entry.id   AF-A0A1V4TPM5-F1
#
_cell.length_a   1.000
_cell.length_b   1.000
_cell.length_c   1.000
_cell.angle_alpha   90.00
_cell.angle_beta   90.00
_cell.angle_gamma   90.00
#
_symmetry.space_group_name_H-M   'P 1'
#
loop_
_entity.id
_entity.type
_entity.pdbx_description
1 polymer ?
#
loop_
_entity_poly.entity_id
_entity_poly.type
_entity_poly.pdbx_seq_one_letter_code
_entity_poly.pdbx_strand_id
1 'polypeptide(L)'
;MRSGKGTRTIVTAQLVAVIAIAAVLAGCTQVSPPPAVPTATTPAPLTAVPPSTPVPATTAPAPGGSCRPGLTWCTDHCSDLAVAIGDCGSCGASCAGGQACVEGQCCRKGLSVCNKTCVDLPSDDAHCGTCGNACPTGSICHQAKCVNVSIECPAGKSLCLDEKCYDFSTDNMNCGSCGNVCPPFSGCTKGVCVDMEGDFSNSPNIIINMPV
;
A
#
# COMPACT_ATOMS: atom_id res chain seq x y z
N MET A 1 -25.29 75.53 18.53
CA MET A 1 -25.47 75.41 17.06
C MET A 1 -24.79 74.12 16.61
N ARG A 2 -25.57 73.22 16.00
CA ARG A 2 -25.15 71.90 15.51
C ARG A 2 -24.05 72.02 14.46
N SER A 3 -22.97 71.26 14.59
CA SER A 3 -22.07 70.97 13.47
C SER A 3 -21.99 69.46 13.29
N GLY A 4 -22.79 68.96 12.35
CA GLY A 4 -22.75 67.58 11.88
C GLY A 4 -21.70 67.45 10.79
N LYS A 5 -20.64 66.69 11.05
CA LYS A 5 -19.64 66.24 10.08
C LYS A 5 -18.89 65.07 10.71
N GLY A 6 -19.42 63.86 10.58
CA GLY A 6 -18.75 62.66 11.11
C GLY A 6 -19.31 61.37 10.57
N THR A 7 -20.61 61.33 10.29
CA THR A 7 -21.29 60.06 9.95
C THR A 7 -21.27 59.72 8.46
N ARG A 8 -20.96 60.67 7.55
CA ARG A 8 -21.00 60.43 6.10
C ARG A 8 -19.73 59.77 5.53
N THR A 9 -18.57 60.00 6.13
CA THR A 9 -17.29 59.47 5.62
C THR A 9 -17.09 57.98 5.96
N ILE A 10 -17.71 57.51 7.04
CA ILE A 10 -17.57 56.11 7.50
C ILE A 10 -18.44 55.16 6.66
N VAL A 11 -19.63 55.61 6.22
CA VAL A 11 -20.57 54.78 5.44
C VAL A 11 -20.03 54.49 4.03
N THR A 12 -19.28 55.42 3.43
CA THR A 12 -18.63 55.19 2.12
C THR A 12 -17.40 54.28 2.21
N ALA A 13 -16.70 54.25 3.35
CA ALA A 13 -15.51 53.41 3.53
C ALA A 13 -15.86 51.92 3.72
N GLN A 14 -17.02 51.61 4.32
CA GLN A 14 -17.48 50.22 4.45
C GLN A 14 -18.18 49.68 3.20
N LEU A 15 -18.75 50.53 2.35
CA LEU A 15 -19.39 50.08 1.10
C LEU A 15 -18.38 49.70 0.00
N VAL A 16 -17.18 50.31 -0.02
CA VAL A 16 -16.12 49.97 -0.99
C VAL A 16 -15.39 48.68 -0.62
N ALA A 17 -15.36 48.30 0.68
CA ALA A 17 -14.70 47.07 1.12
C ALA A 17 -15.50 45.79 0.81
N VAL A 18 -16.83 45.88 0.67
CA VAL A 18 -17.69 44.72 0.36
C VAL A 18 -17.64 44.34 -1.13
N ILE A 19 -17.34 45.30 -2.02
CA ILE A 19 -17.29 45.03 -3.48
C ILE A 19 -15.97 44.36 -3.88
N ALA A 20 -14.90 44.47 -3.09
CA ALA A 20 -13.62 43.81 -3.37
C ALA A 20 -13.59 42.31 -2.96
N ILE A 21 -14.56 41.83 -2.18
CA ILE A 21 -14.59 40.43 -1.71
C ILE A 21 -15.41 39.51 -2.65
N ALA A 22 -16.16 40.07 -3.60
CA ALA A 22 -16.97 39.30 -4.54
C ALA A 22 -16.19 38.71 -5.74
N ALA A 23 -14.90 39.05 -5.92
CA ALA A 23 -14.14 38.67 -7.11
C ALA A 23 -13.16 37.48 -6.93
N VAL A 24 -13.16 36.81 -5.77
CA VAL A 24 -12.24 35.67 -5.52
C VAL A 24 -12.92 34.30 -5.69
N LEU A 25 -14.25 34.25 -5.92
CA LEU A 25 -15.00 32.99 -6.05
C LEU A 25 -15.15 32.44 -7.49
N ALA A 26 -14.50 33.04 -8.49
CA ALA A 26 -14.60 32.60 -9.89
C ALA A 26 -13.33 31.89 -10.43
N GLY A 27 -12.36 31.54 -9.57
CA GLY A 27 -11.03 31.09 -10.02
C GLY A 27 -10.65 29.62 -9.77
N CYS A 28 -11.42 28.84 -9.01
CA CYS A 28 -11.00 27.49 -8.57
C CYS A 28 -11.84 26.37 -9.19
N THR A 29 -11.89 26.25 -10.52
CA THR A 29 -12.50 25.07 -11.17
C THR A 29 -11.57 24.30 -12.10
N GLN A 30 -10.28 24.66 -12.20
CA GLN A 30 -9.31 23.81 -12.87
C GLN A 30 -8.64 22.85 -11.88
N VAL A 31 -9.43 21.87 -11.45
CA VAL A 31 -8.86 20.61 -10.95
C VAL A 31 -8.24 19.94 -12.18
N SER A 32 -6.94 20.05 -12.33
CA SER A 32 -6.20 19.27 -13.31
C SER A 32 -6.52 17.79 -13.05
N PRO A 33 -6.95 17.02 -14.06
CA PRO A 33 -7.17 15.60 -13.88
C PRO A 33 -5.87 14.94 -13.41
N PRO A 34 -5.92 14.00 -12.46
CA PRO A 34 -4.73 13.26 -12.06
C PRO A 34 -4.09 12.62 -13.30
N PRO A 35 -2.74 12.51 -13.36
CA PRO A 35 -2.09 11.79 -14.45
C PRO A 35 -2.71 10.41 -14.54
N ALA A 36 -3.07 10.00 -15.77
CA ALA A 36 -3.69 8.71 -16.02
C ALA A 36 -2.81 7.63 -15.37
N VAL A 37 -3.30 7.07 -14.26
CA VAL A 37 -2.72 5.88 -13.67
C VAL A 37 -2.84 4.83 -14.77
N PRO A 38 -1.74 4.18 -15.20
CA PRO A 38 -1.83 3.10 -16.16
C PRO A 38 -2.83 2.10 -15.57
N THR A 39 -3.98 1.97 -16.23
CA THR A 39 -4.98 0.96 -15.89
C THR A 39 -4.23 -0.35 -15.83
N ALA A 40 -4.25 -0.99 -14.66
CA ALA A 40 -3.70 -2.32 -14.50
C ALA A 40 -4.39 -3.20 -15.53
N THR A 41 -3.71 -3.43 -16.64
CA THR A 41 -4.15 -4.36 -17.67
C THR A 41 -4.32 -5.65 -16.91
N THR A 42 -5.56 -6.13 -16.83
CA THR A 42 -5.88 -7.42 -16.23
C THR A 42 -4.85 -8.39 -16.79
N PRO A 43 -3.99 -9.01 -15.95
CA PRO A 43 -2.99 -9.93 -16.46
C PRO A 43 -3.76 -10.93 -17.30
N ALA A 44 -3.34 -11.06 -18.57
CA ALA A 44 -3.94 -12.02 -19.49
C ALA A 44 -4.12 -13.32 -18.72
N PRO A 45 -5.29 -13.98 -18.79
CA PRO A 45 -5.52 -15.22 -18.08
C PRO A 45 -4.33 -16.10 -18.39
N LEU A 46 -3.63 -16.56 -17.34
CA LEU A 46 -2.46 -17.43 -17.47
C LEU A 46 -2.89 -18.56 -18.40
N THR A 47 -2.53 -18.44 -19.67
CA THR A 47 -2.74 -19.50 -20.63
C THR A 47 -1.96 -20.64 -20.04
N ALA A 48 -2.65 -21.74 -19.75
CA ALA A 48 -2.09 -22.92 -19.15
C ALA A 48 -0.71 -23.16 -19.79
N VAL A 49 0.35 -23.11 -18.97
CA VAL A 49 1.68 -23.48 -19.41
C VAL A 49 1.49 -24.83 -20.07
N PRO A 50 1.76 -24.97 -21.39
CA PRO A 50 1.55 -26.24 -22.06
C PRO A 50 2.32 -27.29 -21.28
N PRO A 51 1.76 -28.48 -21.04
CA PRO A 51 2.47 -29.53 -20.32
C PRO A 51 3.82 -29.67 -20.98
N SER A 52 4.89 -29.48 -20.20
CA SER A 52 6.25 -29.55 -20.66
C SER A 52 6.40 -30.90 -21.35
N THR A 53 6.40 -30.90 -22.68
CA THR A 53 6.67 -32.12 -23.44
C THR A 53 8.05 -32.57 -22.99
N PRO A 54 8.22 -33.83 -22.53
CA PRO A 54 9.52 -34.31 -22.12
C PRO A 54 10.47 -34.12 -23.30
N VAL A 55 11.44 -33.22 -23.16
CA VAL A 55 12.50 -33.10 -24.17
C VAL A 55 13.22 -34.45 -24.15
N PRO A 56 13.31 -35.17 -25.28
CA PRO A 56 13.92 -36.49 -25.30
C PRO A 56 15.38 -36.38 -24.85
N ALA A 57 15.66 -36.98 -23.69
CA ALA A 57 16.98 -37.08 -23.10
C ALA A 57 17.84 -38.10 -23.88
N THR A 58 18.26 -37.78 -25.11
CA THR A 58 19.10 -38.71 -25.89
C THR A 58 20.25 -38.09 -26.66
N THR A 59 20.62 -36.84 -26.42
CA THR A 59 21.93 -36.33 -26.85
C THR A 59 22.61 -35.63 -25.69
N ALA A 60 23.72 -36.21 -25.23
CA ALA A 60 24.62 -35.57 -24.29
C ALA A 60 24.87 -34.12 -24.74
N PRO A 61 24.67 -33.11 -23.87
CA PRO A 61 24.88 -31.72 -24.25
C PRO A 61 26.35 -31.51 -24.62
N ALA A 62 26.59 -30.70 -25.66
CA ALA A 62 27.93 -30.37 -26.10
C ALA A 62 28.75 -29.79 -24.93
N PRO A 63 30.05 -30.13 -24.80
CA PRO A 63 30.92 -29.48 -23.82
C PRO A 63 30.99 -27.99 -24.13
N GLY A 64 30.45 -27.17 -23.23
CA GLY A 64 30.36 -25.71 -23.41
C GLY A 64 28.98 -25.19 -23.80
N GLY A 65 27.90 -25.79 -23.30
CA GLY A 65 26.53 -25.33 -23.51
C GLY A 65 26.38 -23.83 -23.25
N SER A 66 25.69 -23.14 -24.16
CA SER A 66 25.37 -21.71 -24.03
C SER A 66 23.92 -21.54 -23.61
N CYS A 67 23.68 -20.65 -22.66
CA CYS A 67 22.34 -20.32 -22.20
C CYS A 67 21.84 -19.01 -22.79
N ARG A 68 20.52 -18.79 -22.68
CA ARG A 68 19.94 -17.46 -22.92
C ARG A 68 20.55 -16.45 -21.93
N PRO A 69 20.65 -15.16 -22.30
CA PRO A 69 21.10 -14.12 -21.39
C PRO A 69 20.33 -14.15 -20.06
N GLY A 70 21.05 -14.02 -18.95
CA GLY A 70 20.50 -14.08 -17.59
C GLY A 70 20.48 -15.48 -16.96
N LEU A 71 20.77 -16.54 -17.72
CA LEU A 71 20.89 -17.90 -17.19
C LEU A 71 22.35 -18.37 -17.16
N THR A 72 22.66 -19.23 -16.20
CA THR A 72 23.98 -19.87 -16.09
C THR A 72 23.90 -21.30 -16.61
N TRP A 73 24.89 -21.70 -17.40
CA TRP A 73 25.08 -23.10 -17.77
C TRP A 73 25.62 -23.87 -16.57
N CYS A 74 24.75 -24.59 -15.90
CA CYS A 74 25.11 -25.67 -14.99
C CYS A 74 25.41 -26.93 -15.83
N THR A 75 26.19 -27.86 -15.29
CA THR A 75 26.84 -28.97 -16.01
C THR A 75 26.05 -29.57 -17.18
N ASP A 76 24.74 -29.76 -17.01
CA ASP A 76 23.82 -30.33 -17.99
C ASP A 76 22.55 -29.50 -18.29
N HIS A 77 22.38 -28.31 -17.69
CA HIS A 77 21.17 -27.50 -17.83
C HIS A 77 21.42 -26.00 -17.63
N CYS A 78 20.50 -25.16 -18.14
CA CYS A 78 20.49 -23.73 -17.86
C CYS A 78 19.64 -23.44 -16.63
N SER A 79 20.20 -22.73 -15.64
CA SER A 79 19.49 -22.35 -14.41
C SER A 79 19.58 -20.85 -14.15
N ASP A 80 18.51 -20.28 -13.62
CA ASP A 80 18.51 -18.91 -13.11
C ASP A 80 18.95 -18.93 -11.65
N LEU A 81 20.23 -18.62 -11.42
CA LEU A 81 20.81 -18.67 -10.09
C LEU A 81 20.15 -17.68 -9.11
N ALA A 82 19.38 -16.71 -9.59
CA ALA A 82 18.70 -15.74 -8.73
C ALA A 82 17.43 -16.30 -8.07
N VAL A 83 16.79 -17.31 -8.67
CA VAL A 83 15.47 -17.82 -8.24
C VAL A 83 15.35 -19.35 -8.21
N ALA A 84 16.29 -20.08 -8.80
CA ALA A 84 16.26 -21.54 -8.82
C ALA A 84 16.59 -22.10 -7.43
N ILE A 85 15.64 -22.80 -6.82
CA ILE A 85 15.82 -23.39 -5.48
C ILE A 85 16.92 -24.46 -5.43
N GLY A 86 17.22 -25.10 -6.57
CA GLY A 86 18.26 -26.13 -6.70
C GLY A 86 19.66 -25.60 -7.01
N ASP A 87 19.76 -24.35 -7.48
CA ASP A 87 21.00 -23.72 -7.96
C ASP A 87 21.12 -22.27 -7.44
N CYS A 88 20.74 -22.04 -6.20
CA CYS A 88 20.63 -20.71 -5.64
C CYS A 88 22.02 -20.08 -5.41
N GLY A 89 22.33 -19.03 -6.16
CA GLY A 89 23.62 -18.34 -6.14
C GLY A 89 24.77 -19.10 -6.82
N SER A 90 24.67 -20.42 -6.97
CA SER A 90 25.63 -21.25 -7.69
C SER A 90 25.02 -22.60 -8.09
N CYS A 91 25.53 -23.21 -9.16
CA CYS A 91 25.05 -24.52 -9.64
C CYS A 91 25.16 -25.60 -8.57
N GLY A 92 24.08 -26.35 -8.35
CA GLY A 92 23.96 -27.39 -7.33
C GLY A 92 23.76 -26.89 -5.90
N ALA A 93 23.77 -25.58 -5.65
CA ALA A 93 23.49 -25.03 -4.33
C ALA A 93 21.98 -25.00 -4.08
N SER A 94 21.48 -26.04 -3.41
CA SER A 94 20.06 -26.14 -3.08
C SER A 94 19.71 -25.50 -1.74
N CYS A 95 18.57 -24.82 -1.68
CA CYS A 95 18.03 -24.32 -0.42
C CYS A 95 17.38 -25.42 0.42
N ALA A 96 17.43 -25.28 1.74
CA ALA A 96 16.79 -26.22 2.67
C ALA A 96 15.25 -26.09 2.63
N GLY A 97 14.56 -27.10 3.17
CA GLY A 97 13.10 -27.10 3.27
C GLY A 97 12.55 -25.85 3.98
N GLY A 98 11.55 -25.21 3.37
CA GLY A 98 10.95 -23.97 3.89
C GLY A 98 11.64 -22.68 3.45
N GLN A 99 12.75 -22.76 2.72
CA GLN A 99 13.40 -21.62 2.08
C GLN A 99 12.93 -21.42 0.63
N ALA A 100 13.23 -20.26 0.08
CA ALA A 100 13.15 -19.93 -1.33
C ALA A 100 14.49 -19.30 -1.76
N CYS A 101 14.80 -19.40 -3.05
CA CYS A 101 15.90 -18.64 -3.61
C CYS A 101 15.40 -17.23 -3.95
N VAL A 102 15.99 -16.23 -3.30
CA VAL A 102 15.69 -14.82 -3.50
C VAL A 102 17.01 -14.14 -3.83
N GLU A 103 17.13 -13.58 -5.02
CA GLU A 103 18.35 -12.89 -5.50
C GLU A 103 19.64 -13.71 -5.32
N GLY A 104 19.54 -15.02 -5.49
CA GLY A 104 20.68 -15.94 -5.37
C GLY A 104 21.09 -16.28 -3.95
N GLN A 105 20.20 -16.03 -2.98
CA GLN A 105 20.38 -16.42 -1.60
C GLN A 105 19.17 -17.20 -1.07
N CYS A 106 19.45 -18.25 -0.30
CA CYS A 106 18.42 -19.02 0.36
C CYS A 106 17.87 -18.26 1.58
N CYS A 107 16.66 -17.74 1.44
CA CYS A 107 15.94 -17.05 2.51
C CYS A 107 14.69 -17.83 2.91
N ARG A 108 14.26 -17.70 4.17
CA ARG A 108 12.92 -18.17 4.55
C ARG A 108 11.90 -17.47 3.65
N LYS A 109 10.85 -18.18 3.22
CA LYS A 109 9.78 -17.59 2.42
C LYS A 109 9.24 -16.32 3.08
N GLY A 110 9.07 -15.27 2.28
CA GLY A 110 8.59 -13.96 2.72
C GLY A 110 9.68 -12.96 3.13
N LEU A 111 10.95 -13.37 3.21
CA LEU A 111 12.06 -12.47 3.49
C LEU A 111 12.71 -11.98 2.19
N SER A 112 13.27 -10.77 2.25
CA SER A 112 14.01 -10.13 1.17
C SER A 112 15.51 -10.16 1.44
N VAL A 113 16.33 -10.11 0.40
CA VAL A 113 17.78 -10.00 0.56
C VAL A 113 18.18 -8.54 0.68
N CYS A 114 18.77 -8.17 1.82
CA CYS A 114 19.40 -6.87 2.03
C CYS A 114 20.88 -7.09 2.37
N ASN A 115 21.79 -6.60 1.51
CA ASN A 115 23.24 -6.73 1.72
C ASN A 115 23.69 -8.16 2.08
N LYS A 116 23.16 -9.17 1.37
CA LYS A 116 23.41 -10.60 1.61
C LYS A 116 22.86 -11.15 2.93
N THR A 117 21.89 -10.49 3.53
CA THR A 117 21.15 -10.97 4.70
C THR A 117 19.67 -11.05 4.38
N CYS A 118 18.99 -12.07 4.91
CA CYS A 118 17.56 -12.22 4.73
C CYS A 118 16.84 -11.39 5.79
N VAL A 119 16.01 -10.45 5.37
CA VAL A 119 15.34 -9.47 6.23
C VAL A 119 13.83 -9.46 6.00
N ASP A 120 13.09 -9.30 7.08
CA ASP A 120 11.63 -9.12 7.07
C ASP A 120 11.31 -7.62 6.96
N LEU A 121 11.27 -7.09 5.73
CA LEU A 121 11.03 -5.66 5.46
C LEU A 121 9.76 -5.10 6.14
N PRO A 122 8.65 -5.87 6.28
CA PRO A 122 7.49 -5.43 7.06
C PRO A 122 7.71 -5.07 8.53
N SER A 123 8.75 -5.59 9.18
CA SER A 123 8.94 -5.49 10.63
C SER A 123 10.37 -5.22 11.11
N ASP A 124 11.35 -5.19 10.21
CA ASP A 124 12.75 -4.92 10.57
C ASP A 124 13.00 -3.41 10.67
N ASP A 125 13.33 -2.94 11.88
CA ASP A 125 13.56 -1.52 12.16
C ASP A 125 14.75 -0.93 11.37
N ALA A 126 15.68 -1.73 10.88
CA ALA A 126 16.83 -1.27 10.09
C ALA A 126 16.59 -1.31 8.57
N HIS A 127 15.52 -1.96 8.12
CA HIS A 127 15.21 -2.18 6.69
C HIS A 127 13.71 -2.04 6.41
N CYS A 128 13.05 -1.06 7.02
CA CYS A 128 11.60 -0.97 7.02
C CYS A 128 11.05 -0.66 5.63
N GLY A 129 10.34 -1.62 5.03
CA GLY A 129 9.77 -1.55 3.69
C GLY A 129 10.78 -1.64 2.54
N THR A 130 12.00 -1.18 2.72
CA THR A 130 13.10 -1.31 1.74
C THR A 130 14.44 -1.50 2.45
N CYS A 131 15.41 -2.12 1.76
CA CYS A 131 16.72 -2.37 2.33
C CYS A 131 17.44 -1.07 2.71
N GLY A 132 17.91 -0.99 3.95
CA GLY A 132 18.66 0.14 4.50
C GLY A 132 17.77 1.32 4.94
N ASN A 133 16.45 1.20 4.84
CA ASN A 133 15.53 2.21 5.36
C ASN A 133 15.32 2.01 6.87
N ALA A 134 16.29 2.46 7.66
CA ALA A 134 16.20 2.40 9.11
C ALA A 134 15.16 3.41 9.64
N CYS A 135 14.35 2.97 10.59
CA CYS A 135 13.38 3.85 11.24
C CYS A 135 14.05 4.90 12.14
N PRO A 136 13.52 6.14 12.18
CA PRO A 136 14.02 7.16 13.07
C PRO A 136 13.95 6.73 14.54
N THR A 137 14.82 7.29 15.38
CA THR A 137 14.80 7.06 16.83
C THR A 137 13.40 7.30 17.41
N GLY A 138 12.91 6.37 18.22
CA GLY A 138 11.57 6.42 18.82
C GLY A 138 10.45 5.91 17.92
N SER A 139 10.79 5.36 16.75
CA SER A 139 9.85 4.69 15.85
C SER A 139 10.16 3.19 15.73
N ILE A 140 9.16 2.40 15.33
CA ILE A 140 9.31 0.99 14.97
C ILE A 140 8.84 0.76 13.54
N CYS A 141 9.29 -0.33 12.94
CA CYS A 141 8.76 -0.80 11.68
C CYS A 141 7.46 -1.58 11.89
N HIS A 142 6.37 -1.07 11.36
CA HIS A 142 5.09 -1.74 11.33
C HIS A 142 4.51 -1.71 9.93
N GLN A 143 4.23 -2.88 9.36
CA GLN A 143 3.65 -3.03 8.03
C GLN A 143 4.44 -2.24 6.97
N ALA A 144 5.77 -2.38 6.99
CA ALA A 144 6.70 -1.73 6.05
C ALA A 144 6.71 -0.19 6.14
N LYS A 145 6.25 0.38 7.25
CA LYS A 145 6.32 1.82 7.55
C LYS A 145 6.88 2.07 8.93
N CYS A 146 7.68 3.12 9.05
CA CYS A 146 8.12 3.58 10.36
C CYS A 146 6.97 4.32 11.03
N VAL A 147 6.63 3.90 12.24
CA VAL A 147 5.58 4.49 13.06
C VAL A 147 6.19 4.95 14.36
N ASN A 148 5.97 6.22 14.69
CA ASN A 148 6.41 6.76 15.97
C ASN A 148 5.62 6.14 17.12
N VAL A 149 6.32 5.46 18.03
CA VAL A 149 5.71 4.78 19.20
C VAL A 149 5.53 5.72 20.38
N SER A 150 6.05 6.94 20.29
CA SER A 150 5.93 7.96 21.34
C SER A 150 4.59 8.71 21.30
N ILE A 151 3.73 8.39 20.32
CA ILE A 151 2.39 8.96 20.22
C ILE A 151 1.46 8.17 21.12
N GLU A 152 1.16 8.73 22.29
CA GLU A 152 0.12 8.20 23.16
C GLU A 152 -1.25 8.70 22.71
N CYS A 153 -2.13 7.77 22.38
CA CYS A 153 -3.52 8.13 22.08
C CYS A 153 -4.32 8.41 23.36
N PRO A 154 -5.26 9.37 23.33
CA PRO A 154 -6.23 9.53 24.41
C PRO A 154 -6.98 8.24 24.70
N ALA A 155 -7.46 8.07 25.94
CA ALA A 155 -8.22 6.89 26.34
C ALA A 155 -9.37 6.59 25.36
N GLY A 156 -9.48 5.33 24.94
CA GLY A 156 -10.50 4.87 23.97
C GLY A 156 -10.14 5.08 22.51
N LYS A 157 -8.98 5.66 22.19
CA LYS A 157 -8.49 5.80 20.81
C LYS A 157 -7.28 4.91 20.53
N SER A 158 -7.09 4.58 19.26
CA SER A 158 -5.98 3.77 18.77
C SER A 158 -5.19 4.51 17.70
N LEU A 159 -3.86 4.29 17.70
CA LEU A 159 -2.94 4.90 16.73
C LEU A 159 -3.02 4.16 15.40
N CYS A 160 -3.10 4.90 14.30
CA CYS A 160 -2.97 4.39 12.95
C CYS A 160 -1.63 4.75 12.31
N LEU A 161 -1.31 4.10 11.18
CA LEU A 161 -0.07 4.30 10.42
C LEU A 161 0.13 5.74 9.93
N ASP A 162 -0.92 6.55 9.88
CA ASP A 162 -0.88 7.98 9.56
C ASP A 162 -0.58 8.86 10.80
N GLU A 163 -0.12 8.23 11.88
CA GLU A 163 0.28 8.86 13.15
C GLU A 163 -0.87 9.62 13.84
N LYS A 164 -2.11 9.23 13.55
CA LYS A 164 -3.31 9.81 14.15
C LYS A 164 -4.06 8.81 15.00
N CYS A 165 -4.77 9.34 15.99
CA CYS A 165 -5.57 8.57 16.92
C CYS A 165 -7.04 8.61 16.53
N TYR A 166 -7.60 7.44 16.27
CA TYR A 166 -9.02 7.28 15.91
C TYR A 166 -9.77 6.49 16.98
N ASP A 167 -11.05 6.80 17.15
CA ASP A 167 -11.93 6.00 17.99
C ASP A 167 -12.55 4.92 17.13
N PHE A 168 -11.99 3.71 17.21
CA PHE A 168 -12.50 2.57 16.44
C PHE A 168 -13.92 2.17 16.81
N SER A 169 -14.48 2.66 17.92
CA SER A 169 -15.84 2.32 18.33
C SER A 169 -16.93 3.16 17.64
N THR A 170 -16.56 4.32 17.09
CA THR A 170 -17.50 5.31 16.55
C THR A 170 -17.07 5.97 15.23
N ASP A 171 -15.80 5.83 14.82
CA ASP A 171 -15.30 6.42 13.59
C ASP A 171 -15.68 5.58 12.36
N ASN A 172 -16.57 6.13 11.53
CA ASN A 172 -17.01 5.53 10.28
C ASN A 172 -15.88 5.28 9.26
N MET A 173 -14.72 5.94 9.37
CA MET A 173 -13.59 5.75 8.46
C MET A 173 -12.57 4.73 9.00
N ASN A 174 -12.70 4.33 10.26
CA ASN A 174 -11.74 3.48 10.98
C ASN A 174 -12.46 2.51 11.92
N CYS A 175 -13.59 1.96 11.50
CA CYS A 175 -14.47 1.22 12.40
C CYS A 175 -13.87 -0.15 12.76
N GLY A 176 -13.55 -0.39 14.04
CA GLY A 176 -12.87 -1.61 14.50
C GLY A 176 -11.38 -1.71 14.17
N SER A 177 -10.91 -1.06 13.10
CA SER A 177 -9.50 -0.99 12.71
C SER A 177 -9.20 0.20 11.78
N CYS A 178 -7.93 0.59 11.68
CA CYS A 178 -7.46 1.62 10.75
C CYS A 178 -7.94 1.37 9.31
N GLY A 179 -8.52 2.39 8.68
CA GLY A 179 -8.96 2.35 7.29
C GLY A 179 -10.16 1.43 7.00
N ASN A 180 -10.79 0.84 8.02
CA ASN A 180 -12.03 0.09 7.82
C ASN A 180 -13.20 1.06 7.69
N VAL A 181 -13.43 1.52 6.48
CA VAL A 181 -14.51 2.47 6.15
C VAL A 181 -15.84 1.75 6.08
N CYS A 182 -16.82 2.22 6.86
CA CYS A 182 -18.17 1.70 6.81
C CYS A 182 -18.85 2.03 5.47
N PRO A 183 -19.65 1.10 4.90
CA PRO A 183 -20.39 1.33 3.67
C PRO A 183 -21.29 2.59 3.71
N PRO A 184 -21.68 3.14 2.55
CA PRO A 184 -22.70 4.18 2.49
C PRO A 184 -23.96 3.76 3.26
N PHE A 185 -24.60 4.72 3.95
CA PHE A 185 -25.80 4.51 4.76
C PHE A 185 -25.63 3.55 5.95
N SER A 186 -24.40 3.41 6.48
CA SER A 186 -24.12 2.67 7.71
C SER A 186 -23.37 3.54 8.72
N GLY A 187 -23.36 3.12 9.99
CA GLY A 187 -22.67 3.78 11.10
C GLY A 187 -21.70 2.84 11.82
N CYS A 188 -20.63 3.38 12.39
CA CYS A 188 -19.78 2.61 13.27
C CYS A 188 -20.37 2.54 14.68
N THR A 189 -20.76 1.34 15.12
CA THR A 189 -21.28 1.11 16.47
C THR A 189 -20.45 0.05 17.17
N LYS A 190 -19.79 0.42 18.27
CA LYS A 190 -18.95 -0.48 19.08
C LYS A 190 -17.88 -1.22 18.26
N GLY A 191 -17.37 -0.57 17.21
CA GLY A 191 -16.33 -1.12 16.34
C GLY A 191 -16.81 -2.03 15.24
N VAL A 192 -18.11 -1.96 14.94
CA VAL A 192 -18.73 -2.72 13.86
C VAL A 192 -19.57 -1.78 13.00
N CYS A 193 -19.44 -1.90 11.69
CA CYS A 193 -20.31 -1.22 10.76
C CYS A 193 -21.70 -1.87 10.78
N VAL A 194 -22.71 -1.05 11.09
CA VAL A 194 -24.12 -1.44 11.14
C VAL A 194 -24.92 -0.56 10.19
N ASP A 195 -25.82 -1.16 9.42
CA ASP A 195 -26.72 -0.39 8.54
C ASP A 195 -27.86 0.28 9.34
N MET A 196 -28.70 1.08 8.66
CA MET A 196 -29.81 1.78 9.30
C MET A 196 -30.92 0.85 9.79
N GLU A 197 -30.99 -0.38 9.27
CA GLU A 197 -31.86 -1.44 9.78
C GLU A 197 -31.31 -2.10 11.07
N GLY A 198 -30.03 -1.88 11.40
CA GLY A 198 -29.37 -2.39 12.60
C GLY A 198 -28.71 -3.76 12.43
N ASP A 199 -28.54 -4.21 11.19
CA ASP A 199 -27.88 -5.46 10.83
C ASP A 199 -26.38 -5.26 10.57
N PHE A 200 -25.62 -6.36 10.71
CA PHE A 200 -24.18 -6.37 10.43
C PHE A 200 -23.93 -6.19 8.93
N SER A 201 -23.33 -5.07 8.52
CA SER A 201 -23.08 -4.74 7.10
C SER A 201 -22.08 -5.67 6.37
N ASN A 202 -21.59 -6.73 7.02
CA ASN A 202 -20.68 -7.74 6.45
C ASN A 202 -21.40 -8.90 5.74
N SER A 203 -22.70 -8.78 5.45
CA SER A 203 -23.43 -9.81 4.70
C SER A 203 -23.27 -9.60 3.19
N PRO A 204 -22.64 -10.52 2.44
CA PRO A 204 -22.47 -10.41 0.97
C PRO A 204 -23.79 -10.56 0.18
N ASN A 205 -24.95 -10.52 0.85
CA ASN A 205 -26.27 -10.79 0.26
C ASN A 205 -27.33 -9.70 0.49
N ILE A 206 -26.98 -8.48 0.92
CA ILE A 206 -27.93 -7.36 0.85
C ILE A 206 -28.03 -6.90 -0.61
N ILE A 207 -28.94 -7.56 -1.34
CA ILE A 207 -29.55 -7.00 -2.53
C ILE A 207 -30.47 -5.89 -2.01
N ILE A 208 -29.96 -4.66 -2.01
CA ILE A 208 -30.77 -3.45 -1.84
C ILE A 208 -31.74 -3.40 -3.02
N ASN A 209 -32.92 -3.96 -2.80
CA ASN A 209 -34.07 -3.80 -3.68
C ASN A 209 -34.54 -2.35 -3.52
N MET A 210 -34.00 -1.45 -4.35
CA MET A 210 -34.48 -0.08 -4.44
C MET A 210 -35.87 -0.11 -5.10
N PRO A 211 -36.92 0.44 -4.48
CA PRO A 211 -38.17 0.69 -5.19
C PRO A 211 -37.89 1.78 -6.24
N VAL A 212 -38.19 1.42 -7.49
CA VAL A 212 -38.16 2.28 -8.69
C VAL A 212 -39.16 3.43 -8.57
#